data_AF-A0A1G9I634-F1
#
_entry.id   AF-A0A1G9I634-F1
#
_cell.length_a   1.000
_cell.length_b   1.000
_cell.length_c   1.000
_cell.angle_alpha   90.00
_cell.angle_beta   90.00
_cell.angle_gamma   90.00
#
_symmetry.space_group_name_H-M   'P 1'
#
loop_
_entity.id
_entity.type
_entity.pdbx_description
1 polymer ?
#
loop_
_entity_poly.entity_id
_entity_poly.type
_entity_poly.pdbx_seq_one_letter_code
_entity_poly.pdbx_strand_id
1 'polypeptide(L)'
;MRNKTIHATNFRKVLELFREERNEEAINLLKIIQEDYLDLYSENKELRSQIKEVSDILDLAECMDFDGQKYWIKEDSDVTGPYCQVCYDQEGILIRLQERDKHWECYSCENLFAKIPKGVTDKNQKPKRKTKPPLKLFSVK
;
A
#
# COMPACT_ATOMS: atom_id res chain seq x y z
N MET A 1 -0.22 -26.45 7.14
CA MET A 1 0.15 -25.62 8.30
C MET A 1 1.59 -25.96 8.67
N ARG A 2 2.58 -25.09 8.38
CA ARG A 2 3.98 -25.33 8.77
C ARG A 2 4.21 -24.76 10.17
N ASN A 3 4.81 -25.58 11.03
CA ASN A 3 4.98 -25.39 12.47
C ASN A 3 5.80 -24.12 12.80
N LYS A 4 5.15 -23.12 13.42
CA LYS A 4 5.74 -21.81 13.77
C LYS A 4 6.58 -21.79 15.06
N THR A 5 6.94 -22.94 15.63
CA THR A 5 7.57 -23.01 16.97
C THR A 5 8.98 -23.62 16.98
N ILE A 6 9.61 -23.73 15.80
CA ILE A 6 10.83 -24.55 15.62
C ILE A 6 12.13 -23.82 16.06
N HIS A 7 12.18 -22.49 16.01
CA HIS A 7 13.48 -21.78 15.99
C HIS A 7 14.19 -21.66 17.34
N ALA A 8 13.47 -21.38 18.44
CA ALA A 8 14.12 -21.15 19.74
C ALA A 8 14.75 -22.43 20.33
N THR A 9 14.14 -23.60 20.07
CA THR A 9 14.62 -24.90 20.55
C THR A 9 15.77 -25.46 19.72
N ASN A 10 15.88 -25.10 18.45
CA ASN A 10 16.86 -25.70 17.55
C ASN A 10 18.28 -25.14 17.70
N PHE A 11 18.44 -23.85 18.03
CA PHE A 11 19.78 -23.31 18.32
C PHE A 11 20.41 -23.95 19.56
N ARG A 12 19.61 -24.19 20.59
CA ARG A 12 20.05 -24.96 21.77
C ARG A 12 20.49 -26.37 21.37
N LYS A 13 19.74 -27.03 20.47
CA LYS A 13 20.09 -28.36 19.99
C LYS A 13 21.38 -28.38 19.17
N VAL A 14 21.64 -27.36 18.35
CA VAL A 14 22.93 -27.20 17.64
C VAL A 14 24.08 -27.12 18.65
N LEU A 15 23.94 -26.31 19.71
CA LEU A 15 24.96 -26.19 20.76
C LEU A 15 25.18 -27.51 21.52
N GLU A 16 24.11 -28.27 21.79
CA GLU A 16 24.19 -29.59 22.40
C GLU A 16 24.93 -30.59 21.49
N LEU A 17 24.64 -30.59 20.18
CA LEU A 17 25.33 -31.45 19.21
C LEU A 17 26.83 -31.13 19.11
N PHE A 18 27.22 -29.86 19.19
CA PHE A 18 28.64 -29.48 19.27
C PHE A 18 29.31 -29.96 20.56
N ARG A 19 28.60 -29.91 21.71
CA ARG A 19 29.12 -30.45 22.99
C ARG A 19 29.24 -31.97 22.98
N GLU A 20 28.40 -32.65 22.21
CA GLU A 20 28.44 -34.11 22.00
C GLU A 20 29.48 -34.54 20.93
N GLU A 21 30.30 -33.62 20.40
CA GLU A 21 31.26 -33.84 19.29
C GLU A 21 30.63 -34.32 17.97
N ARG A 22 29.30 -34.19 17.83
CA ARG A 22 28.52 -34.57 16.64
C ARG A 22 28.51 -33.44 15.60
N ASN A 23 29.70 -33.08 15.13
CA ASN A 23 29.92 -31.89 14.32
C ASN A 23 29.13 -31.87 12.99
N GLU A 24 29.03 -33.01 12.29
CA GLU A 24 28.29 -33.07 11.02
C GLU A 24 26.80 -32.78 11.20
N GLU A 25 26.18 -33.36 12.22
CA GLU A 25 24.77 -33.13 12.53
C GLU A 25 24.51 -31.70 12.99
N ALA A 26 25.43 -31.12 13.77
CA ALA A 26 25.36 -29.73 14.20
C ALA A 26 25.42 -28.77 13.01
N ILE A 27 26.35 -29.02 12.06
CA ILE A 27 26.49 -28.22 10.83
C ILE A 27 25.23 -28.34 9.96
N ASN A 28 24.71 -29.55 9.79
CA ASN A 28 23.51 -29.76 8.98
C ASN A 28 22.29 -29.05 9.59
N LEU A 29 22.09 -29.18 10.90
CA LEU A 29 21.01 -28.50 11.61
C LEU A 29 21.16 -26.97 11.55
N LEU A 30 22.39 -26.46 11.66
CA LEU A 30 22.65 -25.02 11.51
C LEU A 30 22.29 -24.50 10.12
N LYS A 31 22.62 -25.26 9.05
CA LYS A 31 22.24 -24.90 7.67
C LYS A 31 20.74 -24.82 7.50
N ILE A 32 20.00 -25.82 8.00
CA ILE A 32 18.53 -25.83 7.95
C ILE A 32 17.96 -24.58 8.65
N ILE A 33 18.46 -24.26 9.85
CA ILE A 33 18.00 -23.06 10.58
C ILE A 33 18.33 -21.78 9.81
N GLN A 34 19.48 -21.71 9.15
CA GLN A 34 19.87 -20.56 8.34
C GLN A 34 18.96 -20.39 7.12
N GLU A 35 18.66 -21.48 6.40
CA GLU A 35 17.73 -21.48 5.27
C GLU A 35 16.33 -21.03 5.72
N ASP A 36 15.80 -21.61 6.80
CA ASP A 36 14.52 -21.21 7.38
C ASP A 36 14.49 -19.72 7.77
N TYR A 37 15.58 -19.21 8.34
CA TYR A 37 15.69 -17.80 8.71
C TYR A 37 15.66 -16.89 7.48
N LEU A 38 16.35 -17.26 6.41
CA LEU A 38 16.36 -16.50 5.17
C LEU A 38 14.98 -16.48 4.52
N ASP A 39 14.27 -17.61 4.53
CA ASP A 39 12.90 -17.71 4.03
C ASP A 39 11.95 -16.83 4.85
N LEU A 40 12.01 -16.91 6.18
CA LEU A 40 11.21 -16.06 7.06
C LEU A 40 11.53 -14.58 6.90
N TYR A 41 12.80 -14.23 6.74
CA TYR A 41 13.22 -12.85 6.51
C TYR A 41 12.69 -12.32 5.17
N SER A 42 12.76 -13.14 4.12
CA SER A 42 12.22 -12.83 2.80
C SER A 42 10.71 -12.62 2.85
N GLU A 43 9.97 -13.56 3.45
CA GLU A 43 8.51 -13.45 3.63
C GLU A 43 8.15 -12.20 4.46
N ASN A 44 8.88 -11.93 5.54
CA ASN A 44 8.63 -10.75 6.35
C ASN A 44 8.87 -9.45 5.58
N LYS A 45 9.92 -9.40 4.75
CA LYS A 45 10.22 -8.25 3.90
C LYS A 45 9.11 -8.03 2.85
N GLU A 46 8.65 -9.10 2.21
CA GLU A 46 7.57 -9.05 1.23
C GLU A 46 6.26 -8.57 1.85
N LEU A 47 5.86 -9.16 2.99
CA LEU A 47 4.66 -8.74 3.71
C LEU A 47 4.73 -7.26 4.14
N ARG A 48 5.90 -6.79 4.59
CA ARG A 48 6.10 -5.37 4.91
C ARG A 48 5.96 -4.47 3.69
N SER A 49 6.43 -4.91 2.53
CA SER A 49 6.29 -4.19 1.27
C SER A 49 4.82 -4.06 0.87
N GLN A 50 4.07 -5.17 0.88
CA GLN A 50 2.64 -5.19 0.56
C GLN A 50 1.83 -4.31 1.52
N ILE A 51 2.14 -4.38 2.82
CA ILE A 51 1.50 -3.52 3.83
C ILE A 51 1.76 -2.03 3.54
N LYS A 52 2.98 -1.67 3.13
CA LYS A 52 3.31 -0.29 2.76
C LYS A 52 2.52 0.15 1.54
N GLU A 53 2.48 -0.66 0.49
CA GLU A 53 1.73 -0.36 -0.74
C GLU A 53 0.24 -0.12 -0.44
N VAL A 54 -0.38 -0.99 0.35
CA VAL A 54 -1.78 -0.80 0.77
C VAL A 54 -1.98 0.48 1.57
N SER A 55 -1.04 0.82 2.47
CA SER A 55 -1.11 2.09 3.22
C SER A 55 -1.03 3.29 2.29
N ASP A 56 -0.10 3.28 1.33
CA ASP A 56 0.07 4.37 0.37
C ASP A 56 -1.21 4.57 -0.48
N ILE A 57 -1.87 3.46 -0.88
CA ILE A 57 -3.16 3.50 -1.61
C ILE A 57 -4.27 4.11 -0.74
N LEU A 58 -4.33 3.73 0.54
CA LEU A 58 -5.34 4.27 1.47
C LEU A 58 -5.13 5.76 1.72
N ASP A 59 -3.89 6.20 1.91
CA ASP A 59 -3.55 7.60 2.10
C ASP A 59 -3.94 8.44 0.87
N LEU A 60 -3.68 7.93 -0.35
CA LEU A 60 -4.12 8.56 -1.60
C LEU A 60 -5.66 8.66 -1.70
N ALA A 61 -6.37 7.59 -1.33
CA ALA A 61 -7.83 7.58 -1.35
C ALA A 61 -8.44 8.56 -0.32
N GLU A 62 -7.77 8.81 0.81
CA GLU A 62 -8.21 9.82 1.78
C GLU A 62 -8.10 11.25 1.24
N CYS A 63 -7.10 11.54 0.41
CA CYS A 63 -6.90 12.84 -0.23
C CYS A 63 -7.79 13.07 -1.46
N MET A 64 -8.59 12.07 -1.87
CA MET A 64 -9.41 12.13 -3.08
C MET A 64 -10.80 12.71 -2.81
N ASP A 65 -11.21 13.68 -3.62
CA ASP A 65 -12.53 14.30 -3.59
C ASP A 65 -13.26 14.11 -4.92
N PHE A 66 -14.51 13.68 -4.83
CA PHE A 66 -15.37 13.46 -5.99
C PHE A 66 -16.33 14.62 -6.15
N ASP A 67 -16.28 15.31 -7.30
CA ASP A 67 -17.11 16.49 -7.56
C ASP A 67 -18.50 16.18 -8.17
N GLY A 68 -18.85 14.88 -8.26
CA GLY A 68 -20.07 14.40 -8.91
C GLY A 68 -19.86 13.87 -10.33
N GLN A 69 -18.72 14.16 -10.97
CA GLN A 69 -18.38 13.62 -12.29
C GLN A 69 -16.93 13.12 -12.39
N LYS A 70 -16.00 13.73 -11.65
CA LYS A 70 -14.56 13.46 -11.76
C LYS A 70 -13.89 13.57 -10.40
N TYR A 71 -12.74 12.94 -10.28
CA TYR A 71 -11.95 12.97 -9.05
C TYR A 71 -10.93 14.12 -9.06
N TRP A 72 -10.64 14.62 -7.88
CA TRP A 72 -9.63 15.63 -7.59
C TRP A 72 -8.81 15.16 -6.40
N ILE A 73 -7.51 15.46 -6.38
CA ILE A 73 -6.66 15.17 -5.21
C ILE A 73 -6.40 16.49 -4.50
N LYS A 74 -6.64 16.51 -3.19
CA LYS A 74 -6.45 17.66 -2.31
C LYS A 74 -5.39 17.31 -1.26
N GLU A 75 -4.18 17.80 -1.46
CA GLU A 75 -3.08 17.68 -0.50
C GLU A 75 -2.72 19.08 0.02
N ASP A 76 -2.88 19.30 1.32
CA ASP A 76 -2.60 20.57 2.01
C ASP A 76 -3.21 21.82 1.34
N SER A 77 -2.46 22.45 0.43
CA SER A 77 -2.82 23.65 -0.32
C SER A 77 -2.96 23.44 -1.82
N ASP A 78 -2.58 22.28 -2.35
CA ASP A 78 -2.56 21.98 -3.77
C ASP A 78 -3.75 21.10 -4.16
N VAL A 79 -4.43 21.52 -5.23
CA VAL A 79 -5.51 20.75 -5.84
C VAL A 79 -5.05 20.31 -7.21
N THR A 80 -4.91 19.00 -7.40
CA THR A 80 -4.50 18.41 -8.68
C THR A 80 -5.65 17.62 -9.31
N GLY A 81 -5.68 17.59 -10.64
CA GLY A 81 -6.73 16.95 -11.42
C GLY A 81 -7.20 17.82 -12.61
N PRO A 82 -8.40 17.54 -13.15
CA PRO A 82 -9.29 16.43 -12.75
C PRO A 82 -8.85 15.06 -13.29
N TYR A 83 -9.27 13.99 -12.62
CA TYR A 83 -9.00 12.60 -12.98
C TYR A 83 -10.27 11.86 -13.41
N CYS A 84 -10.12 10.92 -14.33
CA CYS A 84 -11.20 10.13 -14.90
C CYS A 84 -11.84 9.21 -13.85
N GLN A 85 -13.14 9.41 -13.57
CA GLN A 85 -13.88 8.54 -12.65
C GLN A 85 -14.02 7.12 -13.17
N VAL A 86 -14.23 6.93 -14.47
CA VAL A 86 -14.44 5.59 -15.06
C VAL A 86 -13.18 4.72 -14.93
N CYS A 87 -12.01 5.24 -15.32
CA CYS A 87 -10.75 4.49 -15.23
C CYS A 87 -10.38 4.17 -13.78
N TYR A 88 -10.64 5.11 -12.86
CA TYR A 88 -10.34 4.89 -11.45
C TYR A 88 -11.28 3.86 -10.82
N ASP A 89 -12.58 3.94 -11.07
CA ASP A 89 -13.55 3.03 -10.46
C ASP A 89 -13.47 1.60 -11.03
N GLN A 90 -13.05 1.44 -12.29
CA GLN A 90 -12.92 0.12 -12.93
C GLN A 90 -11.55 -0.53 -12.68
N GLU A 91 -10.47 0.25 -12.78
CA GLU A 91 -9.11 -0.28 -12.83
C GLU A 91 -8.20 0.27 -11.72
N GLY A 92 -8.67 1.23 -10.92
CA GLY A 92 -7.86 1.91 -9.90
C GLY A 92 -6.84 2.89 -10.48
N ILE A 93 -6.93 3.22 -11.77
CA ILE A 93 -5.93 4.03 -12.48
C ILE A 93 -6.36 5.50 -12.55
N LEU A 94 -5.50 6.38 -12.06
CA LEU A 94 -5.69 7.83 -12.11
C LEU A 94 -5.23 8.42 -13.46
N ILE A 95 -6.14 8.43 -14.43
CA ILE A 95 -5.91 9.09 -15.72
C ILE A 95 -6.29 10.57 -15.62
N ARG A 96 -5.33 11.47 -15.83
CA ARG A 96 -5.61 12.91 -15.88
C ARG A 96 -6.45 13.23 -17.11
N LEU A 97 -7.58 13.90 -16.89
CA LEU A 97 -8.45 14.33 -17.98
C LEU A 97 -7.82 15.48 -18.75
N GLN A 98 -7.96 15.41 -20.07
CA GLN A 98 -7.45 16.40 -21.01
C GLN A 98 -8.47 17.52 -21.20
N GLU A 99 -8.00 18.76 -21.17
CA GLU A 99 -8.86 19.91 -21.33
C GLU A 99 -9.23 20.13 -22.81
N ARG A 100 -10.52 20.20 -23.12
CA ARG A 100 -11.07 20.64 -24.41
C ARG A 100 -11.92 21.88 -24.22
N ASP A 101 -12.33 22.55 -25.29
CA ASP A 101 -13.07 23.83 -25.18
C ASP A 101 -14.33 23.74 -24.31
N LYS A 102 -15.13 22.68 -24.49
CA LYS A 102 -16.45 22.52 -23.84
C LYS A 102 -16.51 21.44 -22.76
N HIS A 103 -15.52 20.57 -22.69
CA HIS A 103 -15.55 19.38 -21.84
C HIS A 103 -14.13 18.96 -21.44
N TRP A 104 -14.07 17.99 -20.55
CA TRP A 104 -12.88 17.22 -20.24
C TRP A 104 -12.98 15.86 -20.92
N GLU A 105 -11.88 15.34 -21.44
CA GLU A 105 -11.84 14.07 -22.18
C GLU A 105 -10.79 13.14 -21.57
N CYS A 106 -11.11 11.87 -21.40
CA CYS A 106 -10.13 10.85 -21.03
C CYS A 106 -9.49 10.25 -22.29
N TYR A 107 -8.17 10.33 -22.44
CA TYR A 107 -7.51 9.69 -23.59
C TYR A 107 -7.50 8.16 -23.53
N SER A 108 -7.71 7.58 -22.33
CA SER A 108 -7.61 6.13 -22.13
C SER A 108 -8.92 5.40 -22.39
N CYS A 109 -10.06 6.01 -22.01
CA CYS A 109 -11.39 5.40 -22.16
C CYS A 109 -12.37 6.26 -22.96
N GLU A 110 -11.90 7.39 -23.50
CA GLU A 110 -12.65 8.29 -24.40
C GLU A 110 -13.92 8.91 -23.81
N ASN A 111 -14.16 8.73 -22.51
CA ASN A 111 -15.29 9.35 -21.82
C ASN A 111 -15.14 10.88 -21.72
N LEU A 112 -16.28 11.55 -21.83
CA LEU A 112 -16.39 13.01 -21.82
C LEU A 112 -17.08 13.46 -20.52
N PHE A 113 -16.51 14.48 -19.86
CA PHE A 113 -17.00 15.02 -18.60
C PHE A 113 -17.27 16.52 -18.73
N ALA A 114 -18.35 17.01 -18.11
CA ALA A 114 -18.71 18.41 -18.22
C ALA A 114 -17.73 19.32 -17.47
N LYS A 115 -17.40 20.46 -18.07
CA LYS A 115 -16.84 21.60 -17.34
C LYS A 115 -17.98 22.24 -16.55
N ILE A 116 -18.08 21.96 -15.26
CA ILE A 116 -19.07 22.59 -14.38
C ILE A 116 -18.85 24.11 -14.47
N PRO A 117 -19.86 24.94 -14.81
CA PRO A 117 -19.71 26.39 -14.83
C PRO A 117 -19.32 26.88 -13.44
N LYS A 118 -18.29 27.75 -13.36
CA LYS A 118 -17.86 28.43 -12.14
C LYS A 118 -18.99 29.33 -11.61
N GLY A 119 -19.97 28.77 -10.91
CA GLY A 119 -21.16 29.50 -10.46
C GLY A 119 -22.10 28.74 -9.53
N VAL A 120 -22.06 27.41 -9.49
CA VAL A 120 -22.80 26.63 -8.49
C VAL A 120 -21.80 26.22 -7.40
N THR A 121 -21.66 27.08 -6.39
CA THR A 121 -21.01 26.72 -5.13
C THR A 121 -21.91 25.72 -4.43
N ASP A 122 -21.55 24.44 -4.48
CA ASP A 122 -22.16 23.44 -3.60
C ASP A 122 -21.74 23.79 -2.17
N LYS A 123 -22.67 24.41 -1.43
CA LYS A 123 -22.50 24.81 -0.02
C LYS A 123 -22.55 23.63 0.94
N ASN A 124 -22.35 22.40 0.48
CA ASN A 124 -22.15 21.26 1.36
C ASN A 124 -20.66 21.12 1.70
N GLN A 125 -20.21 21.96 2.63
CA GLN A 125 -18.98 21.68 3.37
C GLN A 125 -19.18 20.37 4.13
N LYS A 126 -18.79 19.25 3.52
CA LYS A 126 -18.59 18.01 4.27
C LYS A 126 -17.61 18.33 5.40
N PRO A 127 -17.87 17.88 6.64
CA PRO A 127 -17.02 18.20 7.77
C PRO A 127 -15.59 17.79 7.44
N LYS A 128 -14.63 18.71 7.67
CA LYS A 128 -13.19 18.44 7.51
C LYS A 128 -12.88 17.11 8.17
N ARG A 129 -12.63 16.06 7.38
CA ARG A 129 -12.18 14.77 7.90
C ARG A 129 -10.87 15.07 8.64
N LYS A 130 -10.84 14.78 9.94
CA LYS A 130 -9.60 14.89 10.72
C LYS A 130 -8.58 14.01 10.00
N THR A 131 -7.48 14.59 9.53
CA THR A 131 -6.34 13.86 9.00
C THR A 131 -5.93 12.85 10.06
N LYS A 132 -6.21 11.57 9.80
CA LYS A 132 -5.73 10.52 10.67
C LYS A 132 -4.23 10.47 10.47
N PRO A 133 -3.43 10.30 11.54
CA PRO A 133 -2.01 10.09 11.36
C PRO A 133 -1.81 8.87 10.45
N PRO A 134 -0.79 8.87 9.58
CA PRO A 134 -0.49 7.74 8.72
C PRO A 134 -0.41 6.48 9.59
N LEU A 135 -0.93 5.37 9.04
CA LEU A 135 -0.96 4.11 9.75
C LEU A 135 0.45 3.78 10.25
N LYS A 136 0.65 3.82 11.58
CA LYS A 136 1.90 3.41 12.21
C LYS A 136 2.00 1.89 12.16
N LEU A 137 2.35 1.37 10.99
CA LEU A 137 2.33 -0.07 10.70
C LEU A 137 3.38 -0.85 11.49
N PHE A 138 4.45 -0.19 11.92
CA PHE A 138 5.49 -0.82 12.74
C PHE A 138 5.95 0.12 13.86
N SER A 139 5.93 -0.36 15.09
CA SER A 139 6.67 0.28 16.18
C SER A 139 8.15 0.03 15.94
N VAL A 140 8.87 1.07 15.56
CA VAL A 140 10.34 1.06 15.60
C VAL A 140 10.70 0.91 17.08
N LYS A 141 11.28 -0.23 17.44
CA LYS A 141 11.95 -0.42 18.73
C LYS A 141 13.37 0.12 18.65
#